data_AF-A9SH02-F1
#
_entry.id   AF-A9SH02-F1
#
_cell.length_a   1.000
_cell.length_b   1.000
_cell.length_c   1.000
_cell.angle_alpha   90.00
_cell.angle_beta   90.00
_cell.angle_gamma   90.00
#
_symmetry.space_group_name_H-M   'P 1'
#
loop_
_entity.id
_entity.type
_entity.pdbx_description
1 polymer ?
#
loop_
_entity_poly.entity_id
_entity_poly.type
_entity_poly.pdbx_seq_one_letter_code
_entity_poly.pdbx_strand_id
1 'polypeptide(L)'
;MNPFLELQDLEGLFSCILGHKAAEYVEVVESVGKRVTELKPRDHVIPCYEAECCECKFCKSVETNLCGKVSPATRKWVMLSYHQ
;
A
#
# COMPACT_ATOMS: atom_id res chain seq x y z
N MET A 1 -18.67 14.18 26.95
CA MET A 1 -18.07 13.16 26.06
C MET A 1 -18.51 13.50 24.65
N ASN A 2 -17.56 13.89 23.79
CA ASN A 2 -17.84 14.38 22.43
C ASN A 2 -18.02 13.17 21.49
N PRO A 3 -19.13 13.07 20.74
CA PRO A 3 -19.40 11.94 19.85
C PRO A 3 -18.58 11.94 18.54
N PHE A 4 -17.62 12.86 18.34
CA PHE A 4 -16.79 12.95 17.13
C PHE A 4 -15.55 12.04 17.09
N LEU A 5 -15.37 11.17 18.08
CA LEU A 5 -14.30 10.16 18.11
C LEU A 5 -14.88 8.76 17.91
N GLU A 6 -15.68 8.58 16.87
CA GLU A 6 -15.65 7.29 16.16
C GLU A 6 -14.40 7.29 15.29
N LEU A 7 -13.27 6.96 15.91
CA LEU A 7 -12.31 6.09 15.23
C LEU A 7 -13.08 4.82 14.90
N GLN A 8 -13.80 4.83 13.77
CA GLN A 8 -14.08 3.60 13.08
C GLN A 8 -12.70 3.00 12.83
N ASP A 9 -12.33 2.04 13.65
CA ASP A 9 -11.22 1.14 13.39
C ASP A 9 -11.58 0.37 12.10
N LEU A 10 -11.40 1.06 10.96
CA LEU A 10 -11.44 0.50 9.60
C LEU A 10 -10.32 -0.54 9.40
N GLU A 11 -9.49 -0.74 10.42
CA GLU A 11 -8.48 -1.80 10.53
C GLU A 11 -9.12 -3.20 10.68
N GLY A 12 -10.40 -3.28 11.06
CA GLY A 12 -11.11 -4.54 11.34
C GLY A 12 -11.77 -5.19 10.13
N LEU A 13 -11.10 -5.34 8.98
CA LEU A 13 -11.59 -6.30 7.98
C LEU A 13 -11.23 -7.72 8.44
N PHE A 14 -12.23 -8.44 8.93
CA PHE A 14 -12.08 -9.84 9.34
C PHE A 14 -12.02 -10.75 8.12
N SER A 15 -11.14 -11.76 8.15
CA SER A 15 -10.67 -12.56 6.99
C SER A 15 -9.57 -11.87 6.16
N CYS A 16 -8.53 -11.38 6.82
CA CYS A 16 -7.34 -10.82 6.18
C CYS A 16 -6.09 -11.65 6.51
N ILE A 17 -5.12 -11.60 5.59
CA ILE A 17 -3.74 -12.01 5.88
C ILE A 17 -3.03 -10.76 6.38
N LEU A 18 -2.74 -10.72 7.69
CA LEU A 18 -2.01 -9.61 8.32
C LEU A 18 -0.54 -9.60 7.90
N GLY A 19 0.13 -8.49 8.22
CA GLY A 19 1.55 -8.29 7.98
C GLY A 19 1.80 -7.01 7.19
N HIS A 20 2.58 -6.10 7.75
CA HIS A 20 3.04 -4.88 7.06
C HIS A 20 4.55 -4.87 6.80
N LYS A 21 5.24 -5.86 7.37
CA LYS A 21 6.66 -6.14 7.22
C LYS A 21 6.79 -7.64 7.16
N ALA A 22 7.32 -8.17 6.06
CA ALA A 22 7.82 -9.53 6.06
C ALA A 22 9.07 -9.58 6.95
N ALA A 23 9.24 -10.67 7.69
CA ALA A 23 10.20 -10.80 8.78
C ALA A 23 11.62 -10.38 8.34
N GLU A 24 12.16 -9.27 8.85
CA GLU A 24 13.58 -8.82 8.77
C GLU A 24 14.32 -8.85 7.41
N TYR A 25 13.71 -9.32 6.32
CA TYR A 25 14.37 -9.71 5.07
C TYR A 25 13.80 -9.03 3.83
N VAL A 26 14.62 -9.05 2.79
CA VAL A 26 14.31 -8.68 1.41
C VAL A 26 13.56 -9.84 0.77
N GLU A 27 12.38 -9.56 0.21
CA GLU A 27 11.59 -10.52 -0.55
C GLU A 27 12.11 -10.64 -1.99
N VAL A 28 11.83 -11.76 -2.64
CA VAL A 28 12.20 -11.98 -4.05
C VAL A 28 10.93 -12.00 -4.89
N VAL A 29 10.87 -11.14 -5.92
CA VAL A 29 9.74 -11.08 -6.85
C VAL A 29 9.61 -12.42 -7.58
N GLU A 30 8.47 -13.09 -7.43
CA GLU A 30 8.18 -14.34 -8.15
C GLU A 30 7.70 -14.05 -9.58
N SER A 31 6.68 -13.20 -9.73
CA SER A 31 6.12 -12.78 -11.01
C SER A 31 5.58 -11.35 -10.96
N VAL A 32 5.32 -10.75 -12.13
CA VAL A 32 4.75 -9.40 -12.26
C VAL A 32 3.61 -9.36 -13.26
N GLY A 33 2.65 -8.45 -13.06
CA GLY A 33 1.56 -8.23 -14.00
C GLY A 33 2.02 -7.55 -15.30
N LYS A 34 1.22 -7.67 -16.37
CA LYS A 34 1.56 -7.19 -17.74
C LYS A 34 2.01 -5.73 -17.84
N ARG A 35 1.56 -4.86 -16.92
CA ARG A 35 1.84 -3.41 -16.95
C ARG A 35 3.00 -2.99 -16.03
N VAL A 36 3.60 -3.91 -15.30
CA VAL A 36 4.75 -3.61 -14.43
C VAL A 36 6.01 -3.53 -15.30
N THR A 37 6.70 -2.39 -15.25
CA THR A 37 7.93 -2.16 -16.02
C THR A 37 9.16 -1.93 -15.16
N GLU A 38 8.97 -1.63 -13.87
CA GLU A 38 10.04 -1.22 -12.95
C GLU A 38 10.62 -2.40 -12.14
N LEU A 39 9.95 -3.55 -12.16
CA LEU A 39 10.36 -4.77 -11.48
C LEU A 39 10.27 -5.96 -12.43
N LYS A 40 11.10 -6.98 -12.17
CA LYS A 40 11.07 -8.27 -12.87
C LYS A 40 11.20 -9.43 -11.87
N PRO A 41 10.83 -10.67 -12.28
CA PRO A 41 11.13 -11.85 -11.49
C PRO A 41 12.59 -11.89 -11.04
N ARG A 42 12.79 -12.34 -9.80
CA ARG A 42 14.07 -12.41 -9.08
C ARG A 42 14.64 -11.09 -8.57
N ASP A 43 13.97 -9.95 -8.78
CA ASP A 43 14.35 -8.71 -8.12
C ASP A 43 14.11 -8.81 -6.61
N HIS A 44 15.01 -8.17 -5.87
CA HIS A 44 15.01 -8.07 -4.44
C HIS A 44 14.22 -6.83 -4.01
N VAL A 45 13.16 -7.00 -3.22
CA VAL A 45 12.24 -5.93 -2.86
C VAL A 45 11.93 -5.90 -1.37
N ILE A 46 11.59 -4.70 -0.88
CA ILE A 46 11.03 -4.50 0.45
C ILE A 46 9.61 -3.96 0.24
N PRO A 47 8.57 -4.71 0.62
CA PRO A 47 7.21 -4.19 0.59
C PRO A 47 7.07 -3.02 1.58
N CYS A 48 6.70 -1.85 1.08
CA CYS A 48 6.40 -0.68 1.89
C CYS A 48 4.89 -0.54 2.04
N TYR A 49 4.43 -0.34 3.28
CA TYR A 49 3.00 -0.12 3.56
C TYR A 49 2.47 1.14 2.84
N GLU A 50 3.24 2.23 2.86
CA GLU A 50 2.90 3.43 2.10
C GLU A 50 3.41 3.29 0.66
N ALA A 51 2.54 3.57 -0.32
CA ALA A 51 2.88 3.50 -1.73
C ALA A 51 3.43 4.83 -2.24
N GLU A 52 4.09 4.79 -3.40
CA GLU A 52 4.56 5.98 -4.12
C GLU A 52 4.20 5.83 -5.60
N CYS A 53 3.27 6.65 -6.11
CA CYS A 53 2.87 6.58 -7.53
C CYS A 53 3.62 7.57 -8.42
N CYS A 54 4.47 8.44 -7.86
CA CYS A 54 5.25 9.46 -8.54
C CYS A 54 4.47 10.53 -9.36
N GLU A 55 3.15 10.40 -9.51
CA GLU A 55 2.33 11.27 -10.37
C GLU A 55 1.35 12.19 -9.62
N CYS A 56 0.87 11.77 -8.45
CA CYS A 56 -0.12 12.54 -7.69
C CYS A 56 0.49 13.75 -6.99
N LYS A 57 -0.33 14.74 -6.63
CA LYS A 57 0.12 15.97 -5.96
C LYS A 57 0.90 15.72 -4.66
N PHE A 58 0.60 14.63 -3.97
CA PHE A 58 1.25 14.28 -2.71
C PHE A 58 2.63 13.66 -2.94
N CYS A 59 2.79 12.72 -3.89
CA CYS A 59 4.10 12.17 -4.24
C CYS A 59 5.04 13.21 -4.87
N LYS A 60 4.51 14.30 -5.43
CA LYS A 60 5.31 15.42 -5.94
C LYS A 60 5.67 16.45 -4.86
N SER A 61 5.10 16.33 -3.66
CA SER A 61 5.42 17.21 -2.53
C SER A 61 6.65 16.69 -1.79
N VAL A 62 7.45 17.61 -1.26
CA VAL A 62 8.58 17.29 -0.37
C VAL A 62 8.15 17.13 1.09
N GLU A 63 6.89 17.44 1.40
CA GLU A 63 6.39 17.53 2.77
C GLU A 63 5.68 16.26 3.24
N THR A 64 5.33 15.35 2.33
CA THR A 64 4.55 14.15 2.66
C THR A 64 4.89 12.98 1.75
N ASN A 65 4.79 11.77 2.29
CA ASN A 65 4.88 10.52 1.56
C ASN A 65 3.52 9.83 1.38
N LEU A 66 2.40 10.46 1.77
CA LEU A 66 1.08 9.84 1.75
C LEU A 66 0.47 9.88 0.34
N CYS A 67 0.64 8.81 -0.42
CA CYS A 67 0.19 8.75 -1.82
C CYS A 67 -1.33 8.83 -1.92
N GLY A 68 -1.84 9.93 -2.49
CA GLY A 68 -3.29 10.14 -2.62
C GLY A 68 -4.01 9.16 -3.54
N LYS A 69 -3.29 8.43 -4.41
CA LYS A 69 -3.89 7.45 -5.33
C LYS A 69 -4.16 6.11 -4.66
N VAL A 70 -3.28 5.68 -3.74
CA VAL A 70 -3.29 4.32 -3.18
C VAL A 70 -3.64 4.31 -1.69
N SER A 71 -3.34 5.37 -0.94
CA SER A 71 -3.60 5.48 0.50
C SER A 71 -5.04 5.11 0.91
N PRO A 72 -6.12 5.44 0.16
CA PRO A 72 -7.47 5.00 0.52
C PRO A 72 -7.67 3.48 0.55
N ALA A 73 -6.91 2.73 -0.27
CA ALA A 73 -6.93 1.27 -0.31
C ALA A 73 -6.03 0.67 0.79
N THR A 74 -4.80 1.17 0.91
CA THR A 74 -3.85 0.77 1.95
C THR A 74 -4.45 0.89 3.36
N ARG A 75 -5.11 2.03 3.67
CA ARG A 75 -5.78 2.27 4.97
C ARG A 75 -6.92 1.31 5.29
N LYS A 76 -7.42 0.58 4.29
CA LYS A 76 -8.46 -0.44 4.43
C LYS A 76 -7.91 -1.86 4.27
N TRP A 77 -6.59 -2.03 4.18
CA TRP A 77 -5.95 -3.33 3.96
C TRP A 77 -6.44 -4.07 2.71
N VAL A 78 -6.76 -3.33 1.63
CA VAL A 78 -7.18 -3.91 0.35
C VAL A 78 -6.22 -3.52 -0.77
N MET A 79 -6.04 -4.43 -1.72
CA MET A 79 -5.35 -4.14 -2.98
C MET A 79 -6.34 -3.50 -3.95
N LEU A 80 -5.92 -2.45 -4.65
CA LEU A 80 -6.73 -1.85 -5.71
C LEU A 80 -6.96 -2.88 -6.83
N SER A 81 -8.22 -3.14 -7.16
CA SER A 81 -8.56 -3.96 -8.32
C SER A 81 -8.43 -3.13 -9.60
N TYR A 82 -7.81 -3.67 -10.63
CA TYR A 82 -7.71 -3.04 -11.96
C TYR A 82 -9.03 -3.03 -12.76
N HIS A 83 -10.16 -3.41 -12.15
CA HIS A 83 -11.47 -3.51 -12.80
C HIS A 83 -12.40 -2.32 -12.52
N GLN A 84 -11.86 -1.20 -12.01
CA GLN A 84 -12.56 0.08 -11.94
C GLN A 84 -11.74 1.18 -12.60
#